data_AF-A0A6H9TF09-F1
#
_entry.id   AF-A0A6H9TF09-F1
#
_cell.length_a   1.000
_cell.length_b   1.000
_cell.length_c   1.000
_cell.angle_alpha   90.00
_cell.angle_beta   90.00
_cell.angle_gamma   90.00
#
_symmetry.space_group_name_H-M   'P 1'
#
loop_
_entity.id
_entity.type
_entity.pdbx_description
1 polymer ?
#
loop_
_entity_poly.entity_id
_entity_poly.type
_entity_poly.pdbx_seq_one_letter_code
_entity_poly.pdbx_strand_id
1 'polypeptide(L)' 'MATLPLNGISRWSQIAPFVGVSRETWRKRYLEGRAPQPIQLTQRCTVWRNEEVHRWLADPLGYRA' A
#
# COMPACT_ATOMS: atom_id res chain seq x y z
N MET A 1 7.95 2.97 17.60
CA MET A 1 7.34 1.90 16.77
C MET A 1 6.14 2.48 16.06
N ALA A 2 6.15 2.58 14.73
CA ALA A 2 4.95 2.98 13.99
C ALA A 2 4.00 1.78 13.92
N THR A 3 2.70 2.01 14.09
CA THR A 3 1.66 0.99 13.86
C THR A 3 0.85 1.41 12.64
N LEU A 4 0.55 0.46 11.75
CA LEU A 4 -0.36 0.72 10.64
C LEU A 4 -1.80 0.67 11.18
N PRO A 5 -2.60 1.75 11.05
CA PRO A 5 -3.99 1.72 11.49
C PRO A 5 -4.76 0.62 10.72
N LEU A 6 -5.81 0.05 11.30
CA LEU A 6 -6.61 -0.99 10.63
C LEU A 6 -7.35 -0.45 9.40
N ASN A 7 -7.89 0.77 9.51
CA ASN A 7 -8.72 1.42 8.50
C ASN A 7 -8.22 2.84 8.18
N GLY A 8 -8.86 3.47 7.19
CA GLY A 8 -8.48 4.79 6.69
C GLY A 8 -7.41 4.71 5.60
N ILE A 9 -6.64 5.79 5.45
CA ILE A 9 -5.66 5.95 4.37
C ILE A 9 -4.29 6.33 4.93
N SER A 10 -3.24 5.76 4.34
CA SER A 10 -1.84 6.03 4.71
C SER A 10 -0.99 6.41 3.51
N ARG A 11 0.00 7.28 3.74
CA ARG A 11 1.01 7.65 2.73
C ARG A 11 2.08 6.56 2.61
N TRP A 12 2.87 6.63 1.54
CA TRP A 12 3.99 5.71 1.30
C TRP A 12 4.93 5.59 2.51
N SER A 13 5.30 6.71 3.14
CA SER A 13 6.21 6.72 4.29
C SER A 13 5.67 5.96 5.51
N GLN A 14 4.34 5.83 5.62
CA GLN A 14 3.69 5.10 6.70
C GLN A 14 3.63 3.59 6.40
N ILE A 15 3.44 3.20 5.14
CA ILE A 15 3.33 1.78 4.75
C ILE A 15 4.68 1.13 4.42
N ALA A 16 5.66 1.92 3.95
CA ALA A 16 7.01 1.49 3.58
C ALA A 16 7.70 0.56 4.59
N PRO A 17 7.70 0.83 5.91
CA PRO A 17 8.34 -0.05 6.89
C PRO A 17 7.67 -1.42 7.03
N PHE A 18 6.41 -1.59 6.59
CA PHE A 18 5.67 -2.84 6.71
C PHE A 18 5.74 -3.70 5.45
N VAL A 19 5.72 -3.07 4.26
CA VAL A 19 5.61 -3.79 2.99
C VAL A 19 6.90 -4.50 2.54
N GLY A 20 8.05 -4.18 3.14
CA GLY A 20 9.33 -4.84 2.90
C GLY A 20 9.87 -4.71 1.47
N VAL A 21 9.32 -3.80 0.65
CA VAL A 21 9.74 -3.56 -0.73
C VAL A 21 9.94 -2.08 -1.03
N SER A 22 10.72 -1.79 -2.06
CA SER A 22 10.92 -0.42 -2.51
C SER A 22 9.65 0.18 -3.11
N ARG A 23 9.61 1.51 -3.15
CA ARG A 23 8.49 2.26 -3.75
C ARG A 23 8.27 1.91 -5.22
N GLU A 24 9.35 1.64 -5.95
CA GLU A 24 9.27 1.27 -7.35
C GLU A 24 8.72 -0.13 -7.54
N THR A 25 9.10 -1.10 -6.70
CA THR A 25 8.52 -2.45 -6.74
C THR A 25 7.03 -2.40 -6.39
N TRP A 26 6.65 -1.64 -5.37
CA TRP A 26 5.24 -1.39 -5.06
C TRP A 26 4.49 -0.79 -6.24
N ARG A 27 5.11 0.18 -6.93
CA ARG A 27 4.55 0.79 -8.14
C ARG A 27 4.28 -0.21 -9.25
N LYS A 28 5.25 -1.06 -9.57
CA LYS A 28 5.08 -2.12 -10.57
C LYS A 28 3.94 -3.06 -10.16
N ARG A 29 3.88 -3.48 -8.90
CA ARG A 29 2.85 -4.40 -8.41
C ARG A 29 1.43 -3.84 -8.48
N TYR A 30 1.19 -2.57 -8.12
CA TYR A 30 -0.17 -2.04 -8.23
C TYR A 30 -0.59 -1.85 -9.70
N LEU A 31 0.36 -1.56 -10.60
CA LEU A 31 0.08 -1.52 -12.05
C LEU A 31 -0.28 -2.91 -12.58
N GLU A 32 0.30 -3.97 -12.01
CA GLU A 32 -0.05 -5.36 -12.31
C GLU A 32 -1.30 -5.86 -11.55
N GLY A 33 -1.94 -5.02 -10.73
CA GLY A 33 -3.10 -5.42 -9.90
C GLY A 33 -2.75 -6.36 -8.74
N ARG A 34 -1.45 -6.45 -8.37
CA ARG A 34 -0.90 -7.30 -7.30
C ARG A 34 -0.56 -6.52 -6.03
N ALA A 35 -0.94 -5.25 -5.97
CA ALA A 35 -0.85 -4.43 -4.76
C ALA A 35 -2.02 -3.44 -4.72
N PRO A 36 -2.36 -2.91 -3.53
CA PRO A 36 -3.39 -1.91 -3.35
C PRO A 36 -3.28 -0.74 -4.34
N GLN A 37 -4.41 -0.41 -4.97
CA GLN A 37 -4.49 0.70 -5.91
C GLN A 37 -4.18 2.03 -5.19
N PRO A 38 -3.36 2.92 -5.80
CA PRO A 38 -3.09 4.23 -5.24
C PRO A 38 -4.32 5.14 -5.34
N ILE A 39 -4.62 5.86 -4.26
CA ILE A 39 -5.61 6.93 -4.24
C ILE A 39 -4.85 8.26 -4.30
N GLN A 40 -5.14 9.06 -5.32
CA GLN A 40 -4.53 10.37 -5.48
C GLN A 40 -5.40 11.44 -4.82
N LEU A 41 -4.95 11.98 -3.68
CA LEU A 41 -5.64 13.07 -2.97
C LEU A 41 -5.35 14.43 -3.61
N THR A 42 -4.09 14.64 -4.00
CA THR A 42 -3.63 15.85 -4.69
C THR A 42 -2.55 15.46 -5.69
N GLN A 43 -2.08 16.41 -6.50
CA GLN A 43 -1.01 16.18 -7.48
C GLN A 43 0.27 15.57 -6.88
N ARG A 44 0.56 15.81 -5.60
CA ARG A 44 1.76 15.31 -4.90
C ARG A 44 1.47 14.29 -3.79
N CYS A 45 0.19 14.04 -3.49
CA CYS A 45 -0.20 13.16 -2.39
C CYS A 45 -0.90 11.91 -2.91
N THR A 46 -0.18 10.80 -2.86
CA THR A 46 -0.70 9.45 -3.07
C THR A 46 -0.81 8.72 -1.74
N VAL A 47 -1.96 8.11 -1.51
CA VAL A 47 -2.27 7.33 -0.32
C VAL A 47 -2.83 5.97 -0.70
N TRP A 48 -2.84 5.04 0.24
CA TRP A 48 -3.41 3.70 0.09
C TRP A 48 -4.39 3.43 1.21
N ARG A 49 -5.45 2.66 0.95
CA ARG A 49 -6.35 2.20 2.01
C ARG A 49 -5.61 1.23 2.90
N ASN A 50 -5.68 1.46 4.21
CA ASN A 50 -5.02 0.59 5.17
C ASN A 50 -5.60 -0.83 5.13
N GLU A 51 -6.90 -0.97 4.92
CA GLU A 51 -7.57 -2.28 4.82
C GLU A 51 -6.99 -3.12 3.67
N GLU A 52 -6.71 -2.50 2.53
CA GLU A 52 -6.09 -3.15 1.37
C GLU A 52 -4.63 -3.49 1.65
N VAL A 53 -3.90 -2.59 2.32
CA VAL A 53 -2.52 -2.84 2.72
C VAL A 53 -2.43 -3.99 3.72
N HIS A 54 -3.34 -4.07 4.69
CA HIS A 54 -3.44 -5.22 5.60
C HIS A 54 -3.77 -6.52 4.87
N ARG A 55 -4.70 -6.49 3.90
CA ARG A 55 -4.97 -7.66 3.04
C ARG A 55 -3.73 -8.09 2.25
N TRP A 56 -2.99 -7.14 1.71
CA TRP A 56 -1.74 -7.43 1.00
C TRP A 56 -0.65 -7.97 1.94
N LEU A 57 -0.52 -7.43 3.15
CA LEU A 57 0.44 -7.91 4.14
C LEU A 57 0.12 -9.33 4.62
N ALA A 58 -1.17 -9.69 4.67
CA ALA A 58 -1.61 -11.05 5.00
C ALA A 58 -1.28 -12.06 3.91
N ASP A 59 -1.40 -11.68 2.63
CA ASP A 59 -1.07 -12.54 1.50
C ASP A 59 -0.52 -11.73 0.29
N PRO A 60 0.79 -11.41 0.27
CA PRO A 60 1.36 -10.57 -0.77
C PRO A 60 1.51 -11.27 -2.14
N LEU A 61 1.42 -12.61 -2.17
CA LEU A 61 1.55 -13.42 -3.38
C LEU A 61 0.20 -13.67 -4.06
N GLY A 62 -0.87 -13.88 -3.28
CA GLY A 62 -2.22 -14.10 -3.79
C GLY A 62 -3.13 -12.87 -3.76
N TYR A 63 -2.66 -11.71 -3.28
CA TYR A 63 -3.45 -10.48 -3.28
C TYR A 63 -3.98 -10.11 -4.68
N ARG A 64 -5.28 -9.78 -4.71
CA ARG A 64 -6.01 -9.26 -5.87
C ARG A 64 -6.78 -8.01 -5.46
N ALA A 65 -6.56 -6.90 -6.17
CA ALA A 65 -7.27 -5.63 -6.00
C ALA A 65 -8.59 -5.59 -6.78
#